data_AF-R7S1L4-F1
#
_entry.id   AF-R7S1L4-F1
#
_cell.length_a   1.000
_cell.length_b   1.000
_cell.length_c   1.000
_cell.angle_alpha   90.00
_cell.angle_beta   90.00
_cell.angle_gamma   90.00
#
_symmetry.space_group_name_H-M   'P 1'
#
loop_
_entity.id
_entity.type
_entity.pdbx_description
1 polymer ?
#
loop_
_entity_poly.entity_id
_entity_poly.type
_entity_poly.pdbx_seq_one_letter_code
_entity_poly.pdbx_strand_id
1 'polypeptide(L)'
;MSNCPICLDTYKSPVSLPCGHVFCQQCIVLTVQSPNAACSTHRSCPTCRRPFPIASLDPQFIPAHLRPFILPAVRRLYIDTPAPSPTTPTLTPMGELVRLRAQNAALLSSCAEWRHRAETYAATRVGLATFARIARNYAYEMHAKEKETREKYESLKRKYEPDD
;
A
#
# COMPACT_ATOMS: atom_id res chain seq x y z
N MET A 1 18.81 32.83 7.29
CA MET A 1 18.05 32.56 6.03
C MET A 1 17.74 31.08 5.95
N SER A 2 16.50 30.68 6.24
CA SER A 2 16.05 29.28 6.34
C SER A 2 15.12 28.91 5.17
N ASN A 3 15.63 29.09 3.94
CA ASN A 3 14.86 28.86 2.72
C ASN A 3 15.37 27.62 1.98
N CYS A 4 14.45 26.88 1.38
CA CYS A 4 14.74 25.72 0.55
C CYS A 4 15.33 26.16 -0.80
N PRO A 5 16.48 25.60 -1.24
CA PRO A 5 17.11 25.99 -2.49
C PRO A 5 16.35 25.51 -3.75
N ILE A 6 15.33 24.66 -3.59
CA ILE A 6 14.51 24.15 -4.71
C ILE A 6 13.27 25.03 -4.93
N CYS A 7 12.47 25.25 -3.88
CA CYS A 7 11.24 26.05 -4.00
C CYS A 7 11.44 27.53 -3.61
N LEU A 8 12.63 27.90 -3.14
CA LEU A 8 13.01 29.25 -2.72
C LEU A 8 12.15 29.86 -1.59
N ASP A 9 11.35 29.02 -0.93
CA ASP A 9 10.44 29.36 0.17
C ASP A 9 10.98 28.81 1.50
N THR A 10 10.41 29.24 2.62
CA THR A 10 10.69 28.73 3.97
C THR A 10 10.54 27.21 4.02
N TYR A 11 11.44 26.53 4.73
CA TYR A 11 11.40 25.07 4.84
C TYR A 11 10.06 24.55 5.37
N LYS A 12 9.39 23.71 4.56
CA LYS A 12 8.18 22.96 4.94
C LYS A 12 8.58 21.51 5.18
N SER A 13 8.55 21.07 6.44
CA SER A 13 9.05 19.75 6.86
C SER A 13 10.48 19.50 6.37
N PRO A 14 11.49 20.20 6.93
CA PRO A 14 12.86 20.11 6.44
C PRO A 14 13.42 18.69 6.56
N VAL A 15 14.13 18.26 5.52
CA VAL A 15 14.89 17.01 5.48
C VAL A 15 16.33 17.30 5.09
N SER A 16 17.26 16.56 5.66
CA SER A 16 18.68 16.57 5.31
C SER A 16 19.03 15.35 4.46
N LEU A 17 19.90 15.57 3.47
CA LEU A 17 20.59 14.51 2.76
C LEU A 17 21.91 14.15 3.47
N PRO A 18 22.57 13.02 3.14
CA PRO A 18 23.82 12.62 3.81
C PRO A 18 24.98 13.60 3.58
N CYS A 19 24.86 14.43 2.53
CA CYS A 19 25.79 15.52 2.25
C CYS A 19 25.60 16.77 3.13
N GLY A 20 24.59 16.77 4.02
CA GLY A 20 24.28 17.87 4.93
C GLY A 20 23.35 18.95 4.38
N HIS A 21 23.06 18.97 3.08
CA HIS A 21 22.14 19.94 2.49
C HIS A 21 20.69 19.66 2.91
N VAL A 22 19.94 20.75 3.13
CA VAL A 22 18.57 20.73 3.65
C VAL A 22 17.59 21.21 2.59
N PHE A 23 16.44 20.54 2.54
CA PHE A 23 15.38 20.80 1.56
C PHE A 23 14.01 20.56 2.20
N CYS A 24 12.93 21.03 1.56
CA CYS A 24 11.58 20.55 1.92
C CYS A 24 11.44 19.07 1.54
N GLN A 25 10.75 18.30 2.37
CA GLN A 25 10.48 16.89 2.08
C GLN A 25 9.90 16.69 0.67
N GLN A 26 8.88 17.49 0.32
CA GLN A 26 8.21 17.37 -0.98
C GLN A 26 9.13 17.68 -2.16
N CYS A 27 10.04 18.66 -2.02
CA CYS A 27 10.99 19.03 -3.06
C CYS A 27 11.96 17.89 -3.38
N ILE A 28 12.41 17.15 -2.34
CA ILE A 28 13.29 15.99 -2.55
C ILE A 28 12.52 14.81 -3.13
N VAL A 29 11.30 14.55 -2.66
CA VAL A 29 10.45 13.48 -3.22
C VAL A 29 10.24 13.68 -4.73
N LEU A 30 9.89 14.88 -5.17
CA LEU A 30 9.71 15.18 -6.59
C LEU A 30 11.01 15.02 -7.39
N THR A 31 12.15 15.43 -6.81
CA THR A 31 13.47 15.24 -7.44
C THR A 31 13.80 13.75 -7.60
N VAL A 32 13.43 12.94 -6.60
CA VAL A 32 13.61 11.48 -6.59
C VAL A 32 12.62 10.75 -7.50
N GLN A 33 11.43 11.29 -7.74
CA GLN A 33 10.40 10.66 -8.59
C GLN A 33 10.47 11.07 -10.07
N SER A 34 11.33 12.04 -10.43
CA SER A 34 11.48 12.51 -11.81
C SER A 34 11.88 11.38 -12.79
N PRO A 35 11.23 11.27 -13.96
CA PRO A 35 11.34 10.14 -14.89
C PRO A 35 12.72 10.00 -15.56
N ASN A 36 13.57 11.03 -15.54
CA ASN A 36 14.93 10.98 -16.12
C ASN A 36 15.94 10.15 -15.30
N ALA A 37 15.50 9.42 -14.28
CA ALA A 37 16.37 8.68 -13.38
C ALA A 37 15.79 7.30 -12.99
N ALA A 38 15.14 6.67 -13.96
CA ALA A 38 14.48 5.35 -13.82
C ALA A 38 15.44 4.15 -13.70
N CYS A 39 16.76 4.36 -13.62
CA CYS A 39 17.74 3.25 -13.62
C CYS A 39 18.95 3.41 -12.69
N SER A 40 18.94 4.33 -11.72
CA SER A 40 20.04 4.42 -10.73
C SER A 40 19.55 4.26 -9.30
N THR A 41 20.18 3.34 -8.57
CA THR A 41 20.02 3.13 -7.11
C THR A 41 20.51 4.33 -6.28
N HIS A 42 21.16 5.29 -6.94
CA HIS A 42 21.68 6.52 -6.35
C HIS A 42 21.06 7.75 -7.02
N ARG A 43 20.75 8.77 -6.22
CA ARG A 43 20.40 10.12 -6.72
C ARG A 43 21.45 11.12 -6.29
N SER A 44 21.53 12.22 -7.00
CA SER A 44 22.48 13.29 -6.69
C SER A 44 21.80 14.41 -5.93
N CYS A 45 22.49 14.96 -4.93
CA CYS A 45 22.04 16.16 -4.24
C CYS A 45 21.85 17.32 -5.25
N PRO A 46 20.70 18.03 -5.24
CA PRO A 46 20.48 19.17 -6.15
C PRO A 46 21.49 20.31 -6.00
N THR A 47 22.08 20.47 -4.81
CA THR A 47 23.03 21.56 -4.53
C THR A 47 24.47 21.18 -4.88
N CYS A 48 24.96 20.05 -4.38
CA CYS A 48 26.38 19.68 -4.51
C CYS A 48 26.65 18.47 -5.42
N ARG A 49 25.60 17.89 -6.01
CA ARG A 49 25.65 16.73 -6.92
C ARG A 49 26.25 15.45 -6.32
N ARG A 50 26.56 15.43 -5.02
CA ARG A 50 27.03 14.22 -4.33
C ARG A 50 25.96 13.12 -4.39
N PRO A 51 26.29 11.89 -4.81
CA PRO A 51 25.35 10.79 -4.85
C PRO A 51 24.93 10.38 -3.43
N PHE A 52 23.68 9.94 -3.28
CA PHE A 52 23.12 9.38 -2.05
C PHE A 52 22.19 8.20 -2.39
N PRO A 53 22.12 7.17 -1.53
CA PRO A 53 21.25 6.02 -1.75
C PRO A 53 19.79 6.38 -1.46
N ILE A 54 18.85 5.87 -2.25
CA ILE A 54 17.40 5.97 -1.96
C ILE A 54 16.86 4.67 -1.33
N ALA A 55 17.65 3.60 -1.32
CA ALA A 55 17.21 2.32 -0.81
C ALA A 55 16.86 2.43 0.69
N SER A 56 15.64 2.05 1.03
CA SER A 56 15.24 1.81 2.41
C SER A 56 15.75 0.43 2.84
N LEU A 57 16.58 0.38 3.86
CA LEU A 57 16.94 -0.88 4.51
C LEU A 57 15.77 -1.33 5.38
N ASP A 58 15.34 -2.57 5.21
CA ASP A 58 14.31 -3.16 6.05
C ASP A 58 14.90 -3.49 7.44
N PRO A 59 14.36 -2.92 8.53
CA PRO A 59 14.85 -3.16 9.89
C PRO A 59 14.92 -4.63 10.30
N GLN A 60 14.15 -5.51 9.66
CA GLN A 60 14.17 -6.95 9.98
C GLN A 60 15.51 -7.62 9.68
N PHE A 61 16.24 -7.13 8.67
CA PHE A 61 17.58 -7.65 8.31
C PHE A 61 18.72 -6.96 9.07
N ILE A 62 18.40 -6.01 9.95
CA ILE A 62 19.37 -5.27 10.74
C ILE A 62 19.38 -5.84 12.16
N PRO A 63 20.54 -6.31 12.68
CA PRO A 63 20.68 -6.73 14.06
C PRO A 63 20.17 -5.66 15.04
N ALA A 64 19.43 -6.06 16.08
CA ALA A 64 18.71 -5.13 16.97
C ALA A 64 19.62 -4.04 17.57
N HIS A 65 20.86 -4.40 17.94
CA HIS A 65 21.83 -3.46 18.51
C HIS A 65 22.39 -2.45 17.48
N LEU A 66 22.23 -2.69 16.18
CA LEU A 66 22.68 -1.79 15.11
C LEU A 66 21.57 -0.86 14.61
N ARG A 67 20.29 -1.22 14.81
CA ARG A 67 19.14 -0.42 14.33
C ARG A 67 19.19 1.06 14.74
N PRO A 68 19.57 1.43 15.98
CA PRO A 68 19.65 2.84 16.38
C PRO A 68 20.72 3.64 15.63
N PHE A 69 21.73 2.97 15.07
CA PHE A 69 22.88 3.59 14.41
C PHE A 69 22.73 3.67 12.89
N ILE A 70 21.72 3.01 12.31
CA ILE A 70 21.45 3.06 10.87
C ILE A 70 20.41 4.16 10.61
N LEU A 71 20.88 5.26 10.04
CA LEU A 71 20.04 6.41 9.69
C LEU A 71 19.57 6.32 8.23
N PRO A 72 18.30 6.68 7.94
CA PRO A 72 17.83 6.80 6.57
C PRO A 72 18.60 7.90 5.84
N ALA A 73 18.83 7.72 4.54
CA ALA A 73 19.56 8.69 3.74
C ALA A 73 18.85 10.06 3.67
N VAL A 74 17.52 10.07 3.73
CA VAL A 74 16.71 11.28 3.84
C VAL A 74 16.21 11.39 5.28
N ARG A 75 16.85 12.25 6.09
CA ARG A 75 16.57 12.39 7.52
C ARG A 75 15.75 13.66 7.79
N ARG A 76 14.60 13.53 8.47
CA ARG A 76 13.82 14.67 8.95
C ARG A 76 14.62 15.51 9.95
N LEU A 77 14.54 16.83 9.81
CA LEU A 77 15.07 17.80 10.75
C LEU A 77 13.92 18.48 11.48
N TYR A 78 14.14 18.76 12.76
CA TYR A 78 13.28 19.63 13.56
C TYR A 78 14.05 20.94 13.71
N ILE A 79 13.80 21.85 12.79
CA ILE A 79 14.31 23.21 12.88
C ILE A 79 13.24 23.99 13.61
N ASP A 80 13.61 24.65 14.70
CA ASP A 80 12.77 25.64 15.37
C ASP A 80 12.64 26.87 14.46
N THR A 81 11.93 26.70 13.35
CA THR A 81 11.33 27.83 12.66
C THR A 81 10.35 28.43 13.67
N PRO A 82 10.49 29.69 14.08
CA PRO A 82 9.39 30.36 14.77
C PRO A 82 8.22 30.29 13.81
N ALA A 83 7.29 29.38 14.08
CA ALA A 83 6.11 29.24 13.25
C ALA A 83 5.46 30.64 13.20
N PRO A 84 4.97 31.11 12.04
CA PRO A 84 3.86 32.05 12.11
C PRO A 84 2.84 31.33 12.98
N SER A 85 2.60 31.88 14.18
CA SER A 85 1.70 31.28 15.16
C SER A 85 0.46 30.82 14.41
N PRO A 86 0.20 29.51 14.28
CA PRO A 86 -1.10 29.12 13.83
C PRO A 86 -2.01 29.69 14.91
N THR A 87 -2.91 30.58 14.50
CA THR A 87 -4.14 30.91 15.21
C THR A 87 -4.97 29.62 15.30
N THR A 88 -4.41 28.60 15.93
CA THR A 88 -5.16 27.53 16.55
C THR A 88 -5.72 28.23 17.77
N PRO A 89 -7.04 28.41 17.90
CA PRO A 89 -7.58 28.85 19.17
C PRO A 89 -7.06 27.83 20.18
N THR A 90 -6.27 28.29 21.14
CA THR A 90 -5.82 27.49 22.28
C THR A 90 -7.08 27.06 23.00
N LEU A 91 -7.66 25.94 22.56
CA LEU A 91 -8.75 25.31 23.27
C LEU A 91 -8.16 24.90 24.61
N THR A 92 -8.90 25.19 25.67
CA THR A 92 -8.51 24.72 27.00
C THR A 92 -8.23 23.21 26.95
N PRO A 93 -7.38 22.66 27.84
CA PRO A 93 -7.09 21.22 27.87
C PRO A 93 -8.35 20.32 27.84
N MET A 94 -9.45 20.85 28.39
CA MET A 94 -10.78 20.24 28.32
C MET A 94 -11.36 20.19 26.90
N GLY A 95 -11.26 21.29 26.13
CA GLY A 95 -11.72 21.37 24.75
C GLY A 95 -10.94 20.47 23.80
N GLU A 96 -9.62 20.33 24.01
CA GLU A 96 -8.80 19.38 23.26
C GLU A 96 -9.20 17.92 23.55
N LEU A 97 -9.45 17.58 24.81
CA LEU A 97 -9.90 16.24 25.21
C LEU A 97 -11.26 15.88 24.58
N VAL A 98 -12.20 16.83 24.56
CA VAL A 98 -13.52 16.63 23.91
C VAL A 98 -13.35 16.42 22.41
N ARG A 99 -12.50 17.22 21.75
CA ARG A 99 -12.21 17.06 20.32
C ARG A 99 -11.58 15.70 20.01
N LEU A 100 -10.59 15.28 20.78
CA LEU A 100 -9.92 14.00 20.60
C LEU A 100 -10.85 12.81 20.85
N ARG A 101 -11.75 12.90 21.84
CA ARG A 101 -12.79 11.90 22.06
C ARG A 101 -13.76 11.81 20.88
N ALA A 102 -14.19 12.95 20.34
CA ALA A 102 -15.05 12.97 19.16
C ALA A 102 -14.35 12.36 17.93
N GLN A 103 -13.08 12.69 17.69
CA GLN A 103 -12.28 12.10 16.61
C GLN A 103 -12.10 10.59 16.79
N ASN A 104 -11.79 10.13 18.01
CA ASN A 104 -11.68 8.69 18.31
C ASN A 104 -13.01 7.96 18.08
N ALA A 105 -14.14 8.54 18.49
CA ALA A 105 -15.46 7.95 18.23
C ALA A 105 -15.75 7.85 16.71
N ALA A 106 -15.44 8.90 15.95
CA ALA A 106 -15.61 8.89 14.49
C ALA A 106 -14.70 7.85 13.80
N LEU A 107 -13.44 7.72 14.25
CA LEU A 107 -12.51 6.71 13.74
C LEU A 107 -13.00 5.29 14.05
N LEU A 108 -13.47 5.03 15.27
CA LEU A 108 -14.01 3.73 15.65
C LEU A 108 -15.25 3.36 14.82
N SER A 109 -16.14 4.31 14.58
CA SER A 109 -17.32 4.12 13.71
C SER A 109 -16.89 3.78 12.28
N SER A 110 -15.94 4.53 11.72
CA SER A 110 -15.40 4.26 10.39
C SER A 110 -14.77 2.86 10.31
N CYS A 111 -13.96 2.48 11.30
CA CYS A 111 -13.35 1.15 11.37
C CYS A 111 -14.40 0.03 11.46
N ALA A 112 -15.46 0.21 12.23
CA ALA A 112 -16.56 -0.75 12.32
C ALA A 112 -17.25 -0.93 10.95
N GLU A 113 -17.51 0.17 10.26
CA GLU A 113 -18.14 0.16 8.94
C GLU A 113 -17.25 -0.53 7.89
N TRP A 114 -15.94 -0.22 7.86
CA TRP A 114 -15.00 -0.89 6.97
C TRP A 114 -14.86 -2.38 7.23
N ARG A 115 -14.85 -2.80 8.51
CA ARG A 115 -14.85 -4.23 8.87
C ARG A 115 -16.11 -4.93 8.38
N HIS A 116 -17.28 -4.35 8.63
CA HIS A 116 -18.54 -4.93 8.17
C HIS A 116 -18.61 -5.06 6.64
N ARG A 117 -18.14 -4.03 5.91
CA ARG A 117 -18.00 -4.12 4.44
C ARG A 117 -17.06 -5.25 4.05
N ALA A 118 -15.88 -5.35 4.65
CA ALA A 118 -14.93 -6.41 4.32
C ALA A 118 -15.51 -7.82 4.58
N GLU A 119 -16.23 -8.01 5.69
CA GLU A 119 -16.90 -9.27 6.04
C GLU A 119 -17.98 -9.65 5.02
N THR A 120 -18.84 -8.71 4.64
CA THR A 120 -19.90 -8.95 3.64
C THR A 120 -19.34 -9.27 2.26
N TYR A 121 -18.29 -8.56 1.82
CA TYR A 121 -17.57 -8.88 0.59
C TYR A 121 -16.91 -10.26 0.65
N ALA A 122 -16.26 -10.60 1.76
CA ALA A 122 -15.63 -11.91 1.94
C ALA A 122 -16.67 -13.05 1.90
N ALA A 123 -17.79 -12.90 2.60
CA ALA A 123 -18.89 -13.87 2.61
C ALA A 123 -19.47 -14.07 1.20
N THR A 124 -19.74 -12.97 0.48
CA THR A 124 -20.26 -13.02 -0.89
C THR A 124 -19.30 -13.75 -1.84
N ARG A 125 -18.00 -13.44 -1.74
CA ARG A 125 -16.96 -14.05 -2.57
C ARG A 125 -16.81 -15.56 -2.30
N VAL A 126 -16.88 -15.97 -1.03
CA VAL A 126 -16.88 -17.40 -0.64
C VAL A 126 -18.12 -18.10 -1.17
N GLY A 127 -19.28 -17.47 -1.09
CA GLY A 127 -20.52 -17.97 -1.67
C GLY A 127 -20.39 -18.21 -3.18
N LEU A 128 -19.96 -17.20 -3.94
CA LEU A 128 -19.75 -17.30 -5.39
C LEU A 128 -18.74 -18.39 -5.77
N ALA A 129 -17.62 -18.50 -5.05
CA ALA A 129 -16.64 -19.55 -5.28
C ALA A 129 -17.22 -20.95 -5.03
N THR A 130 -18.06 -21.09 -4.01
CA THR A 130 -18.76 -22.33 -3.68
C THR A 130 -19.76 -22.71 -4.77
N PHE A 131 -20.58 -21.76 -5.23
CA PHE A 131 -21.51 -21.96 -6.34
C PHE A 131 -20.79 -22.37 -7.62
N ALA A 132 -19.70 -21.69 -7.98
CA ALA A 132 -18.89 -22.03 -9.15
C ALA A 132 -18.33 -23.46 -9.05
N ARG A 133 -17.92 -23.90 -7.86
CA ARG A 133 -17.46 -25.28 -7.63
C ARG A 133 -18.59 -26.29 -7.82
N ILE A 134 -19.76 -26.03 -7.25
CA ILE A 134 -20.94 -26.92 -7.39
C ILE A 134 -21.34 -27.04 -8.86
N ALA A 135 -21.43 -25.91 -9.57
CA ALA A 135 -21.77 -25.89 -11.00
C ALA A 135 -20.77 -26.70 -11.84
N ARG A 136 -19.46 -26.57 -11.58
CA ARG A 136 -18.43 -27.39 -12.25
C ARG A 136 -18.59 -28.88 -11.98
N ASN A 137 -18.79 -29.27 -10.72
CA ASN A 137 -19.00 -30.67 -10.36
C ASN A 137 -20.23 -31.24 -11.04
N TYR A 138 -21.33 -30.49 -11.06
CA TYR A 138 -22.55 -30.88 -11.76
C TYR A 138 -22.32 -31.07 -13.26
N ALA A 139 -21.58 -30.14 -13.91
CA ALA A 139 -21.23 -30.29 -15.32
C ALA A 139 -20.39 -31.55 -15.58
N TYR A 140 -19.43 -31.88 -14.71
CA TYR A 140 -18.66 -33.12 -14.83
C TYR A 140 -19.54 -34.37 -14.70
N GLU A 141 -20.45 -34.41 -13.73
CA GLU A 141 -21.38 -35.53 -13.57
C GLU A 141 -22.30 -35.69 -14.78
N MET A 142 -22.79 -34.58 -15.33
CA MET A 142 -23.63 -34.60 -16.53
C MET A 142 -22.86 -35.13 -17.74
N HIS A 143 -21.63 -34.68 -17.96
CA HIS A 143 -20.79 -35.20 -19.04
C HIS A 143 -20.43 -36.69 -18.84
N ALA A 144 -20.19 -37.13 -17.61
CA ALA A 144 -19.93 -38.53 -17.30
C ALA A 144 -21.16 -39.40 -17.63
N LYS A 145 -22.36 -38.97 -17.23
CA LYS A 145 -23.63 -39.65 -17.56
C LYS A 145 -23.87 -39.69 -19.07
N GLU A 146 -23.62 -38.59 -19.78
CA GLU A 146 -23.75 -38.52 -21.23
C GLU A 146 -22.79 -39.50 -21.94
N LYS A 147 -21.55 -39.58 -21.47
CA LYS A 147 -20.58 -40.55 -22.00
C LYS A 147 -21.03 -41.99 -21.73
N GLU A 148 -21.49 -42.28 -20.52
CA GLU A 148 -21.98 -43.60 -20.14
C GLU A 148 -23.20 -44.02 -20.97
N THR A 149 -24.19 -43.13 -21.16
CA THR A 149 -25.37 -43.41 -21.98
C THR A 149 -25.00 -43.60 -23.44
N ARG A 150 -24.07 -42.80 -23.97
CA ARG A 150 -23.54 -42.94 -25.33
C ARG A 150 -22.82 -44.28 -25.52
N GLU A 151 -21.97 -44.69 -24.60
CA GLU A 151 -21.27 -45.99 -24.66
C GLU A 151 -22.25 -47.17 -24.60
N LYS A 152 -23.28 -47.09 -23.77
CA LYS A 152 -24.36 -48.09 -23.73
C LYS A 152 -25.12 -48.13 -25.06
N TYR A 153 -25.44 -46.97 -25.64
CA TYR A 153 -26.10 -46.86 -26.94
C TYR A 153 -25.26 -47.51 -28.06
N GLU A 154 -23.98 -47.15 -28.18
CA GLU A 154 -23.07 -47.73 -29.19
C GLU A 154 -22.86 -49.24 -29.01
N SER A 155 -22.84 -49.72 -27.77
CA SER A 155 -22.74 -51.14 -27.47
C SER A 155 -24.02 -51.90 -27.85
N LEU A 156 -25.19 -51.27 -27.66
CA LEU A 156 -26.46 -51.84 -28.07
C LEU A 156 -26.56 -51.83 -29.60
N LYS A 157 -26.20 -50.73 -30.26
CA LYS A 157 -26.17 -50.60 -31.71
C LYS A 157 -25.35 -51.71 -32.37
N ARG A 158 -24.10 -51.92 -31.91
CA ARG A 158 -23.24 -53.00 -32.42
C ARG A 158 -23.80 -54.43 -32.25
N LYS A 159 -24.68 -54.67 -31.27
CA LYS A 159 -25.29 -55.99 -31.05
C LYS A 159 -26.46 -56.28 -31.99
N TYR A 160 -27.11 -55.24 -32.51
CA TYR A 160 -28.34 -55.34 -33.29
C TYR A 160 -28.20 -54.79 -34.72
N GLU A 161 -27.00 -54.36 -35.11
CA GLU A 161 -26.68 -54.07 -36.51
C GLU A 161 -26.54 -55.41 -37.26
N PRO A 162 -27.35 -55.66 -38.30
CA PRO A 162 -27.28 -56.91 -39.07
C PRO A 162 -25.96 -56.97 -39.85
N ASP A 163 -25.32 -58.14 -39.88
CA ASP A 163 -24.24 -58.44 -40.81
C ASP A 163 -24.85 -58.54 -42.22
N ASP A 164 -24.66 -57.52 -43.06
CA ASP A 164 -24.90 -57.57 -44.52
C ASP A 164 -23.78 -58.33 -45.25
#